data_AF-A0A3D2D5Y5-F1
#
_entry.id   AF-A0A3D2D5Y5-F1
#
_cell.length_a   1.000
_cell.length_b   1.000
_cell.length_c   1.000
_cell.angle_alpha   90.00
_cell.angle_beta   90.00
_cell.angle_gamma   90.00
#
_symmetry.space_group_name_H-M   'P 1'
#
loop_
_entity.id
_entity.type
_entity.pdbx_description
1 polymer ?
#
loop_
_entity_poly.entity_id
_entity_poly.type
_entity_poly.pdbx_seq_one_letter_code
_entity_poly.pdbx_strand_id
1 'polypeptide(L)'
;MKSIYPKVILTLYPSLNGLIEEFDERVERRALKSIDDCSPCLSICEDIIRIIREKDLLIELFTTAQEVLSRFTKESMRFFDFRYFGKRTAELTEELKYPNSYFFKRLKELTEEFSDYMEQAGITEKRFENEFMKIDVIRVVAQAIRDKEEREKRCKKKDRLISGTQNPAVSKRKQRNMRPLRQNESDENYSKSFSS
;
A
#
# COMPACT_ATOMS: atom_id res chain seq x y z
N MET A 1 9.99 -5.76 14.25
CA MET A 1 9.59 -5.07 12.99
C MET A 1 8.11 -5.34 12.79
N LYS A 2 7.33 -4.48 12.12
CA LYS A 2 5.96 -4.86 11.79
C LYS A 2 6.04 -5.98 10.76
N SER A 3 5.35 -7.08 11.01
CA SER A 3 5.36 -8.19 10.08
C SER A 3 4.79 -7.75 8.72
N ILE A 4 5.49 -8.12 7.66
CA ILE A 4 5.10 -7.82 6.28
C ILE A 4 4.22 -8.94 5.71
N TYR A 5 4.28 -10.15 6.27
CA TYR A 5 3.58 -11.31 5.73
C TYR A 5 2.05 -11.12 5.57
N PRO A 6 1.29 -10.54 6.52
CA PRO A 6 -0.16 -10.40 6.34
C PRO A 6 -0.50 -9.50 5.15
N LYS A 7 0.32 -8.47 4.90
CA LYS A 7 0.15 -7.59 3.74
C LYS A 7 0.46 -8.29 2.44
N VAL A 8 1.47 -9.16 2.43
CA VAL A 8 1.82 -9.95 1.24
C VAL A 8 0.68 -10.87 0.87
N ILE A 9 0.15 -11.61 1.84
CA ILE A 9 -0.98 -12.53 1.62
C ILE A 9 -2.21 -11.76 1.11
N LEU A 10 -2.58 -10.65 1.78
CA LEU A 10 -3.72 -9.83 1.35
C LEU A 10 -3.53 -9.23 -0.05
N THR A 11 -2.31 -8.80 -0.41
CA THR A 11 -2.01 -8.29 -1.76
C THR A 11 -2.10 -9.39 -2.82
N LEU A 12 -1.64 -10.61 -2.51
CA LEU A 12 -1.66 -11.72 -3.45
C LEU A 12 -3.02 -12.37 -3.61
N TYR A 13 -3.85 -12.37 -2.55
CA TYR A 13 -5.09 -13.12 -2.47
C TYR A 13 -5.98 -13.05 -3.73
N PRO A 14 -6.26 -11.88 -4.35
CA PRO A 14 -7.09 -11.81 -5.55
C PRO A 14 -6.51 -12.56 -6.75
N SER A 15 -5.19 -12.67 -6.82
CA SER A 15 -4.45 -13.32 -7.91
C SER A 15 -4.08 -14.78 -7.62
N LEU A 16 -4.24 -15.26 -6.38
CA LEU A 16 -3.77 -16.59 -5.99
C LEU A 16 -4.43 -17.70 -6.82
N ASN A 17 -5.73 -17.63 -7.09
CA ASN A 17 -6.40 -18.66 -7.88
C ASN A 17 -5.85 -18.74 -9.33
N GLY A 18 -5.71 -17.58 -10.00
CA GLY A 18 -5.11 -17.54 -11.33
C GLY A 18 -3.66 -18.00 -11.34
N LEU A 19 -2.89 -17.66 -10.30
CA LEU A 19 -1.53 -18.18 -10.14
C LEU A 19 -1.54 -19.71 -10.00
N ILE A 20 -2.42 -20.30 -9.19
CA ILE A 20 -2.52 -21.76 -9.01
C ILE A 20 -2.83 -22.46 -10.34
N GLU A 21 -3.72 -21.89 -11.15
CA GLU A 21 -4.07 -22.41 -12.49
C GLU A 21 -2.87 -22.37 -13.45
N GLU A 22 -2.06 -21.30 -13.43
CA GLU A 22 -0.84 -21.20 -14.26
C GLU A 22 0.21 -22.29 -13.96
N PHE A 23 0.20 -22.89 -12.77
CA PHE A 23 1.20 -23.90 -12.42
C PHE A 23 1.06 -25.18 -13.24
N ASP A 24 -0.16 -25.56 -13.62
CA ASP A 24 -0.38 -26.75 -14.46
C ASP A 24 0.27 -26.56 -15.84
N GLU A 25 0.07 -25.38 -16.45
CA GLU A 25 0.73 -25.04 -17.70
C GLU A 25 2.27 -25.01 -17.57
N ARG A 26 2.81 -24.62 -16.41
CA ARG A 26 4.26 -24.61 -16.16
C ARG A 26 4.81 -26.02 -16.08
N VAL A 27 4.08 -26.94 -15.43
CA VAL A 27 4.44 -28.37 -15.38
C VAL A 27 4.44 -28.95 -16.80
N GLU A 28 3.37 -28.73 -17.57
CA GLU A 28 3.25 -29.20 -18.95
C GLU A 28 4.38 -28.64 -19.83
N ARG A 29 4.63 -27.33 -19.77
CA ARG A 29 5.72 -26.67 -20.51
C ARG A 29 7.08 -27.25 -20.13
N ARG A 30 7.32 -27.57 -18.85
CA ARG A 30 8.60 -28.15 -18.41
C ARG A 30 8.73 -29.61 -18.88
N ALA A 31 7.65 -30.37 -18.84
CA ALA A 31 7.61 -31.74 -19.35
C ALA A 31 7.86 -31.79 -20.86
N LEU A 32 7.22 -30.93 -21.64
CA LEU A 32 7.41 -30.87 -23.10
C LEU A 32 8.80 -30.39 -23.50
N LYS A 33 9.40 -29.48 -22.72
CA LYS A 33 10.80 -29.07 -22.92
C LYS A 33 11.78 -30.23 -22.89
N SER A 34 11.48 -31.35 -22.22
CA SER A 34 12.34 -32.54 -22.22
C SER A 34 12.60 -33.12 -23.61
N ILE A 35 11.77 -32.79 -24.60
CA ILE A 35 11.92 -33.26 -25.98
C ILE A 35 13.07 -32.52 -26.69
N ASP A 36 13.26 -31.23 -26.40
CA ASP A 36 14.24 -30.36 -27.06
C ASP A 36 15.46 -30.03 -26.18
N ASP A 37 15.40 -30.34 -24.88
CA ASP A 37 16.39 -30.01 -23.87
C ASP A 37 17.33 -31.19 -23.63
N CYS A 38 18.65 -31.00 -23.83
CA CYS A 38 19.67 -32.01 -23.52
C CYS A 38 19.90 -32.22 -22.02
N SER A 39 19.09 -31.59 -21.17
CA SER A 39 19.12 -31.78 -19.71
C SER A 39 18.86 -33.24 -19.34
N PRO A 40 19.54 -33.78 -18.30
CA PRO A 40 19.25 -35.11 -17.79
C PRO A 40 17.78 -35.23 -17.37
N CYS A 41 17.13 -36.34 -17.71
CA CYS A 41 15.74 -36.63 -17.34
C CYS A 41 15.46 -36.42 -15.84
N LEU A 42 16.41 -36.82 -14.99
CA LEU A 42 16.33 -36.62 -13.53
C LEU A 42 16.15 -35.14 -13.14
N SER A 43 16.92 -34.24 -13.76
CA SER A 43 16.84 -32.79 -13.48
C SER A 43 15.46 -32.22 -13.84
N ILE A 44 14.89 -32.70 -14.94
CA ILE A 44 13.54 -32.30 -15.37
C ILE A 44 12.48 -32.81 -14.38
N CYS A 45 12.61 -34.05 -13.91
CA CYS A 45 11.72 -34.58 -12.88
C CYS A 45 11.82 -33.80 -11.56
N GLU A 46 13.03 -33.45 -11.12
CA GLU A 46 13.25 -32.65 -9.92
C GLU A 46 12.62 -31.25 -10.03
N ASP A 47 12.75 -30.61 -11.19
CA ASP A 47 12.09 -29.32 -11.47
C ASP A 47 10.57 -29.43 -11.42
N ILE A 48 9.99 -30.47 -12.02
CA ILE A 48 8.53 -30.70 -12.00
C ILE A 48 8.05 -30.93 -10.57
N ILE A 49 8.75 -31.75 -9.78
CA ILE A 49 8.43 -31.97 -8.36
C ILE A 49 8.49 -30.66 -7.58
N ARG A 50 9.48 -29.80 -7.85
CA ARG A 50 9.58 -28.47 -7.23
C ARG A 50 8.37 -27.61 -7.56
N ILE A 51 7.98 -27.53 -8.83
CA ILE A 51 6.81 -26.76 -9.29
C ILE A 51 5.52 -27.27 -8.61
N ILE A 52 5.33 -28.58 -8.53
CA ILE A 52 4.14 -29.17 -7.86
C ILE A 52 4.12 -28.80 -6.38
N ARG A 53 5.24 -28.90 -5.66
CA ARG A 53 5.33 -28.51 -4.24
C ARG A 53 5.02 -27.04 -4.01
N GLU A 54 5.48 -26.17 -4.90
CA GLU A 54 5.16 -24.74 -4.85
C GLU A 54 3.66 -24.50 -5.09
N LYS A 55 3.03 -25.22 -6.02
CA LYS A 55 1.57 -25.18 -6.24
C LYS A 55 0.81 -25.61 -4.98
N ASP A 56 1.21 -26.71 -4.35
CA ASP A 56 0.56 -27.22 -3.13
C ASP A 56 0.60 -26.18 -1.99
N LEU A 57 1.74 -25.53 -1.79
CA LEU A 57 1.87 -24.43 -0.83
C LEU A 57 0.92 -23.27 -1.17
N LEU A 58 0.82 -22.87 -2.44
CA LEU A 58 -0.10 -21.80 -2.84
C LEU A 58 -1.56 -22.17 -2.64
N ILE A 59 -1.94 -23.44 -2.87
CA ILE A 59 -3.29 -23.95 -2.59
C ILE A 59 -3.57 -23.87 -1.09
N GLU A 60 -2.63 -24.32 -0.24
CA GLU A 60 -2.76 -24.20 1.22
C GLU A 60 -2.92 -22.73 1.63
N LEU A 61 -2.09 -21.83 1.08
CA LEU A 61 -2.17 -20.40 1.38
C LEU A 61 -3.51 -19.81 0.99
N PHE A 62 -4.00 -20.15 -0.20
CA PHE A 62 -5.26 -19.63 -0.73
C PHE A 62 -6.45 -20.11 0.09
N THR A 63 -6.53 -21.42 0.35
CA THR A 63 -7.61 -22.03 1.14
C THR A 63 -7.63 -21.47 2.56
N THR A 64 -6.47 -21.36 3.20
CA THR A 64 -6.35 -20.79 4.55
C THR A 64 -6.74 -19.31 4.57
N ALA A 65 -6.24 -18.52 3.61
CA ALA A 65 -6.59 -17.09 3.52
C ALA A 65 -8.09 -16.90 3.26
N GLN A 66 -8.70 -17.74 2.43
CA GLN A 66 -10.14 -17.71 2.16
C GLN A 66 -10.95 -18.03 3.43
N GLU A 67 -10.56 -19.06 4.20
CA GLU A 67 -11.20 -19.39 5.47
C GLU A 67 -11.09 -18.23 6.46
N VAL A 68 -9.89 -17.66 6.63
CA VAL A 68 -9.67 -16.53 7.53
C VAL A 68 -10.47 -15.30 7.11
N LEU A 69 -10.48 -14.96 5.82
CA LEU A 69 -11.25 -13.83 5.30
C LEU A 69 -12.76 -14.01 5.49
N SER A 70 -13.25 -15.25 5.47
CA SER A 70 -14.68 -15.54 5.72
C SER A 70 -15.15 -15.18 7.14
N ARG A 71 -14.21 -15.05 8.09
CA ARG A 71 -14.50 -14.66 9.49
C ARG A 71 -14.72 -13.15 9.65
N PHE A 72 -14.29 -12.35 8.69
CA PHE A 72 -14.44 -10.90 8.74
C PHE A 72 -15.85 -10.45 8.35
N THR A 73 -16.34 -9.41 9.02
CA THR A 73 -17.62 -8.80 8.68
C THR A 73 -17.59 -8.15 7.30
N LYS A 74 -18.75 -8.01 6.66
CA LYS A 74 -18.89 -7.31 5.37
C LYS A 74 -18.29 -5.90 5.41
N GLU A 75 -18.45 -5.19 6.52
CA GLU A 75 -17.86 -3.86 6.71
C GLU A 75 -16.33 -3.91 6.72
N SER A 76 -15.73 -4.86 7.46
CA SER A 76 -14.28 -5.04 7.52
C SER A 76 -13.70 -5.42 6.15
N MET A 77 -14.42 -6.27 5.40
CA MET A 77 -14.04 -6.66 4.05
C MET A 77 -13.94 -5.47 3.09
N ARG A 78 -14.75 -4.42 3.26
CA ARG A 78 -14.67 -3.19 2.42
C ARG A 78 -13.30 -2.51 2.53
N PHE A 79 -12.66 -2.55 3.70
CA PHE A 79 -11.31 -2.00 3.89
C PHE A 79 -10.27 -2.79 3.09
N PHE A 80 -10.40 -4.12 3.07
CA PHE A 80 -9.53 -4.99 2.28
C PHE A 80 -9.79 -4.86 0.78
N ASP A 81 -11.05 -4.80 0.37
CA ASP A 81 -11.48 -4.55 -1.01
C ASP A 81 -10.84 -3.27 -1.57
N PHE A 82 -10.93 -2.18 -0.80
CA PHE A 82 -10.39 -0.88 -1.20
C PHE A 82 -8.86 -0.86 -1.25
N ARG A 83 -8.18 -1.47 -0.26
CA ARG A 83 -6.72 -1.37 -0.13
C ARG A 83 -5.97 -2.41 -0.94
N TYR A 84 -6.40 -3.66 -0.88
CA TYR A 84 -5.63 -4.82 -1.34
C TYR A 84 -6.24 -5.45 -2.58
N PHE A 85 -7.57 -5.56 -2.68
CA PHE A 85 -8.20 -6.29 -3.78
C PHE A 85 -8.51 -5.42 -5.01
N GLY A 86 -8.14 -4.14 -4.98
CA GLY A 86 -8.24 -3.25 -6.13
C GLY A 86 -9.67 -2.87 -6.51
N LYS A 87 -10.68 -3.22 -5.70
CA LYS A 87 -12.07 -2.84 -5.95
C LYS A 87 -12.26 -1.39 -5.52
N ARG A 88 -12.18 -0.48 -6.48
CA ARG A 88 -12.48 0.94 -6.29
C ARG A 88 -13.69 1.32 -7.13
N THR A 89 -14.85 0.81 -6.76
CA THR A 89 -16.10 1.31 -7.35
C THR A 89 -16.42 2.68 -6.77
N ALA A 90 -17.16 3.50 -7.52
CA ALA A 90 -17.64 4.80 -7.06
C ALA A 90 -18.45 4.63 -5.76
N GLU A 91 -19.30 3.59 -5.71
CA GLU A 91 -20.09 3.21 -4.53
C GLU A 91 -19.21 2.93 -3.30
N LEU A 92 -18.16 2.10 -3.43
CA LEU A 92 -17.27 1.78 -2.30
C LEU A 92 -16.55 3.03 -1.79
N THR A 93 -16.22 3.96 -2.70
CA THR A 93 -15.54 5.22 -2.36
C THR A 93 -16.48 6.20 -1.67
N GLU A 94 -17.76 6.23 -2.05
CA GLU A 94 -18.78 7.04 -1.39
C GLU A 94 -19.20 6.49 -0.02
N GLU A 95 -19.18 5.18 0.14
CA GLU A 95 -19.47 4.50 1.42
C GLU A 95 -18.30 4.66 2.41
N LEU A 96 -17.06 4.63 1.95
CA LEU A 96 -15.85 4.82 2.76
C LEU A 96 -15.48 6.31 2.96
N LYS A 97 -16.47 7.17 3.25
CA LYS A 97 -16.26 8.59 3.61
C LYS A 97 -15.68 8.78 5.02
N TYR A 98 -14.67 7.98 5.37
CA TYR A 98 -13.97 8.13 6.64
C TYR A 98 -12.84 9.15 6.51
N PRO A 99 -12.51 9.89 7.58
CA PRO A 99 -11.25 10.62 7.66
C PRO A 99 -10.08 9.66 7.39
N ASN A 100 -9.10 10.10 6.59
CA ASN A 100 -7.92 9.29 6.25
C ASN A 100 -7.24 8.66 7.48
N SER A 101 -7.16 9.39 8.60
CA SER A 101 -6.59 8.90 9.86
C SER A 101 -7.36 7.70 10.42
N TYR A 102 -8.69 7.74 10.40
CA TYR A 102 -9.54 6.64 10.84
C TYR A 102 -9.37 5.43 9.92
N PHE A 103 -9.41 5.66 8.60
CA PHE A 103 -9.26 4.59 7.61
C PHE A 103 -7.97 3.80 7.83
N PHE A 104 -6.82 4.48 7.92
CA PHE A 104 -5.52 3.80 8.11
C PHE A 104 -5.38 3.17 9.50
N LYS A 105 -6.00 3.75 10.54
CA LYS A 105 -6.01 3.15 11.88
C LYS A 105 -6.82 1.84 11.86
N ARG A 106 -8.03 1.87 11.30
CA ARG A 106 -8.90 0.69 11.23
C ARG A 106 -8.29 -0.40 10.36
N LEU A 107 -7.74 -0.03 9.21
CA LEU A 107 -7.04 -0.97 8.32
C LEU A 107 -5.85 -1.64 9.03
N LYS A 108 -5.11 -0.91 9.87
CA LYS A 108 -4.02 -1.47 10.66
C LYS A 108 -4.53 -2.52 11.66
N GLU A 109 -5.58 -2.19 12.42
CA GLU A 109 -6.22 -3.12 13.37
C GLU A 109 -6.71 -4.39 12.65
N LEU A 110 -7.41 -4.24 11.52
CA LEU A 110 -7.88 -5.38 10.73
C LEU A 110 -6.75 -6.23 10.16
N THR A 111 -5.61 -5.63 9.78
CA THR A 111 -4.44 -6.37 9.31
C THR A 111 -3.77 -7.15 10.44
N GLU A 112 -3.77 -6.61 11.67
CA GLU A 112 -3.27 -7.30 12.86
C GLU A 112 -4.19 -8.47 13.22
N GLU A 113 -5.50 -8.26 13.23
CA GLU A 113 -6.50 -9.33 13.43
C GLU A 113 -6.39 -10.43 12.36
N PHE A 114 -6.18 -10.06 11.09
CA PHE A 114 -5.95 -11.03 10.01
C PHE A 114 -4.68 -11.85 10.26
N SER A 115 -3.61 -11.20 10.73
CA SER A 115 -2.37 -11.87 11.12
C SER A 115 -2.65 -12.93 12.18
N ASP A 116 -3.33 -12.55 13.28
CA ASP A 116 -3.63 -13.43 14.40
C ASP A 116 -4.44 -14.65 13.96
N TYR A 117 -5.47 -14.48 13.12
CA TYR A 117 -6.23 -15.61 12.58
C TYR A 117 -5.41 -16.51 11.65
N MET A 118 -4.49 -15.95 10.85
CA MET A 118 -3.57 -16.75 10.03
C MET A 118 -2.61 -17.56 10.91
N GLU A 119 -2.10 -16.98 12.00
CA GLU A 119 -1.23 -17.71 12.93
C GLU A 119 -1.98 -18.86 13.62
N GLN A 120 -3.23 -18.62 14.05
CA GLN A 120 -4.09 -19.66 14.61
C GLN A 120 -4.40 -20.78 13.61
N ALA A 121 -4.47 -20.45 12.32
CA ALA A 121 -4.62 -21.42 11.23
C ALA A 121 -3.29 -22.11 10.82
N GLY A 122 -2.18 -21.83 11.53
CA GLY A 122 -0.90 -22.49 11.32
C GLY A 122 0.03 -21.80 10.33
N ILE A 123 -0.33 -20.62 9.83
CA ILE A 123 0.52 -19.78 8.97
C ILE A 123 1.15 -18.68 9.82
N THR A 124 2.18 -19.06 10.58
CA THR A 124 2.98 -18.11 11.38
C THR A 124 3.94 -17.30 10.50
N GLU A 125 4.38 -16.14 10.97
CA GLU A 125 5.42 -15.35 10.28
C GLU A 125 6.65 -16.19 9.94
N LYS A 126 7.15 -16.98 10.91
CA LYS A 126 8.32 -17.83 10.70
C LYS A 126 8.09 -18.90 9.64
N ARG A 127 6.90 -19.51 9.61
CA ARG A 127 6.54 -20.49 8.57
C ARG A 127 6.45 -19.82 7.21
N PHE A 128 5.81 -18.65 7.15
CA PHE A 128 5.72 -17.84 5.95
C PHE A 128 7.11 -17.53 5.36
N GLU A 129 8.05 -17.11 6.20
CA GLU A 129 9.42 -16.83 5.79
C GLU A 129 10.19 -18.08 5.32
N ASN A 130 9.98 -19.23 5.96
CA ASN A 130 10.74 -20.44 5.66
C ASN A 130 10.21 -21.22 4.45
N GLU A 131 8.90 -21.19 4.21
CA GLU A 131 8.23 -22.03 3.20
C GLU A 131 7.78 -21.19 2.00
N PHE A 132 7.08 -20.07 2.25
CA PHE A 132 6.40 -19.32 1.20
C PHE A 132 7.31 -18.29 0.51
N MET A 133 8.24 -17.66 1.23
CA MET A 133 9.21 -16.72 0.65
C MET A 133 10.22 -17.37 -0.32
N LYS A 134 10.24 -18.70 -0.42
CA LYS A 134 10.99 -19.43 -1.44
C LYS A 134 10.34 -19.31 -2.83
N ILE A 135 9.04 -19.04 -2.89
CA ILE A 135 8.28 -18.86 -4.13
C ILE A 135 8.54 -17.46 -4.67
N ASP A 136 8.99 -17.36 -5.91
CA ASP A 136 9.48 -16.10 -6.47
C ASP A 136 8.41 -15.01 -6.55
N VAL A 137 7.17 -15.37 -6.91
CA VAL A 137 6.05 -14.41 -6.95
C VAL A 137 5.81 -13.78 -5.57
N ILE A 138 5.89 -14.58 -4.51
CA ILE A 138 5.74 -14.09 -3.13
C ILE A 138 6.87 -13.14 -2.76
N ARG A 139 8.11 -13.50 -3.12
CA ARG A 139 9.30 -12.69 -2.87
C ARG A 139 9.21 -11.32 -3.55
N VAL A 140 8.77 -11.29 -4.82
CA VAL A 140 8.59 -10.06 -5.60
C VAL A 140 7.55 -9.14 -4.94
N VAL A 141 6.41 -9.68 -4.52
CA VAL A 141 5.38 -8.90 -3.82
C VAL A 141 5.89 -8.38 -2.49
N ALA A 142 6.58 -9.22 -1.71
CA ALA A 142 7.17 -8.80 -0.44
C ALA A 142 8.17 -7.65 -0.61
N GLN A 143 9.01 -7.70 -1.65
CA GLN A 143 9.95 -6.63 -1.95
C GLN A 143 9.22 -5.33 -2.36
N ALA A 144 8.22 -5.41 -3.23
CA ALA A 144 7.45 -4.25 -3.64
C ALA A 144 6.75 -3.55 -2.46
N ILE A 145 6.26 -4.32 -1.49
CA ILE A 145 5.68 -3.78 -0.25
C ILE A 145 6.76 -3.10 0.60
N ARG A 146 7.93 -3.73 0.79
CA ARG A 146 9.07 -3.13 1.52
C ARG A 146 9.47 -1.80 0.92
N ASP A 147 9.67 -1.75 -0.40
CA ASP A 147 10.06 -0.55 -1.12
C ASP A 147 9.03 0.57 -0.96
N LYS A 148 7.74 0.23 -1.03
CA LYS A 148 6.66 1.19 -0.84
C LYS A 148 6.67 1.78 0.58
N GLU A 149 6.84 0.95 1.60
CA GLU A 149 6.94 1.42 2.99
C GLU A 149 8.15 2.31 3.23
N GLU A 150 9.30 1.98 2.61
CA GLU A 150 10.48 2.82 2.67
C GLU A 150 10.25 4.19 2.03
N ARG A 151 9.63 4.23 0.85
CA ARG A 151 9.27 5.48 0.17
C ARG A 151 8.35 6.33 1.03
N GLU A 152 7.31 5.73 1.63
CA GLU A 152 6.38 6.44 2.52
C GLU A 152 7.08 7.01 3.77
N LYS A 153 8.05 6.28 4.34
CA LYS A 153 8.89 6.78 5.46
C LYS A 153 9.77 7.95 5.04
N ARG A 154 10.38 7.90 3.86
CA ARG A 154 11.23 8.97 3.32
C ARG A 154 10.43 10.25 3.07
N CYS A 155 9.24 10.15 2.49
CA CYS A 155 8.37 11.32 2.26
C CYS A 155 7.93 11.97 3.59
N LYS A 156 7.48 11.17 4.57
CA LYS A 156 7.11 11.68 5.91
C LYS A 156 8.28 12.37 6.63
N LYS A 157 9.51 11.89 6.44
CA LYS A 157 10.71 12.53 6.99
C LYS A 157 11.00 13.87 6.33
N LYS A 158 10.82 13.95 5.00
CA LYS A 158 10.98 15.19 4.22
C LYS A 158 9.93 16.24 4.62
N ASP A 159 8.67 15.85 4.78
CA ASP A 159 7.59 16.76 5.18
C ASP A 159 7.79 17.32 6.59
N ARG A 160 8.35 16.52 7.51
CA ARG A 160 8.73 16.98 8.87
C ARG A 160 9.94 17.94 8.86
N LEU A 161 10.89 17.75 7.94
CA LEU A 161 12.03 18.68 7.78
C LEU A 161 11.56 20.01 7.18
N ILE A 162 10.61 19.98 6.24
CA ILE A 162 10.04 21.19 5.62
C ILE A 162 9.16 21.95 6.63
N SER A 163 8.32 21.26 7.41
CA SER A 163 7.48 21.91 8.43
C SER A 163 8.26 22.38 9.65
N GLY A 164 9.43 21.79 9.95
CA GLY A 164 10.36 22.25 10.98
C GLY A 164 11.18 23.49 10.59
N THR A 165 11.16 23.91 9.31
CA THR A 165 11.91 25.08 8.82
C THR A 165 11.04 26.35 8.74
N GLN A 166 9.79 26.32 9.23
CA GLN A 166 9.00 27.53 9.46
C GLN A 166 9.29 28.08 10.86
N ASN A 167 10.44 28.74 11.00
CA ASN A 167 10.70 29.64 12.12
C ASN A 167 9.73 30.85 12.03
N PRO A 168 8.94 31.18 13.07
CA PRO A 168 8.05 32.36 13.07
C PRO A 168 8.80 33.71 13.23
N ALA A 169 10.11 33.75 12.99
CA ALA A 169 10.95 34.92 13.25
C ALA A 169 10.99 35.96 12.10
N VAL A 170 10.31 35.72 10.97
CA VAL A 170 10.27 36.67 9.83
C VAL A 170 8.85 37.15 9.55
N SER A 171 8.17 37.66 10.60
CA SER A 171 6.89 38.38 10.44
C SER A 171 6.93 39.80 11.04
N LYS A 172 7.99 40.18 11.77
CA LYS A 172 8.12 41.53 12.36
C LYS A 172 9.19 42.38 11.68
N ARG A 173 9.06 42.63 10.38
CA ARG A 173 9.89 43.64 9.70
C ARG A 173 9.18 44.28 8.49
N LYS A 174 7.92 44.68 8.66
CA LYS A 174 7.25 45.56 7.69
C LYS A 174 6.16 46.45 8.31
N GLN A 175 6.38 46.95 9.52
CA GLN A 175 5.60 48.06 10.10
C GLN A 175 6.49 48.87 11.04
N ARG A 176 7.41 49.66 10.47
CA ARG A 176 8.03 50.80 11.15
C ARG A 176 8.77 51.62 10.10
N ASN A 177 8.06 52.60 9.57
CA ASN A 177 8.54 53.99 9.38
C ASN A 177 7.48 54.76 8.61
N MET A 178 6.43 55.16 9.33
CA MET A 178 5.70 56.38 9.02
C MET A 178 6.66 57.55 9.25
N ARG A 179 6.97 58.32 8.20
CA ARG A 179 7.39 59.73 8.35
C ARG A 179 6.13 60.58 8.15
N PRO A 180 5.74 61.43 9.11
CA PRO A 180 4.71 62.43 8.88
C PRO A 180 5.32 63.58 8.09
N LEU A 181 4.78 63.87 6.90
CA LEU A 181 5.06 65.13 6.20
C LEU A 181 4.19 66.22 6.81
N ARG A 182 4.89 67.28 7.23
CA ARG A 182 4.37 68.52 7.82
C ARG A 182 3.25 69.11 6.97
N GLN A 183 2.22 69.58 7.69
CA GLN A 183 1.33 70.64 7.25
C GLN A 183 2.15 71.93 7.05
N ASN A 184 1.91 72.62 5.94
CA ASN A 184 2.04 74.07 5.86
C ASN A 184 0.80 74.59 5.13
N GLU A 185 0.13 75.50 5.81
CA GLU A 185 -0.98 76.33 5.36
C GLU A 185 -0.54 77.24 4.21
N SER A 186 -1.45 77.53 3.28
CA SER A 186 -2.07 78.85 3.11
C SER A 186 -2.71 78.97 1.71
N ASP A 187 -4.00 79.29 1.74
CA ASP A 187 -4.74 80.23 0.90
C ASP A 187 -4.64 80.14 -0.64
N GLU A 188 -5.78 79.94 -1.30
CA GLU A 188 -6.56 81.04 -1.90
C GLU A 188 -7.72 80.51 -2.78
N ASN A 189 -8.90 81.08 -2.52
CA ASN A 189 -10.01 81.37 -3.43
C ASN A 189 -9.91 80.92 -4.90
N TYR A 190 -10.94 80.22 -5.40
CA TYR A 190 -11.93 80.84 -6.30
C TYR A 190 -13.08 79.88 -6.65
N SER A 191 -14.26 80.25 -6.17
CA SER A 191 -15.55 80.31 -6.84
C SER A 191 -15.75 79.71 -8.25
N LYS A 192 -16.98 79.17 -8.39
CA LYS A 192 -17.84 79.03 -9.57
C LYS A 192 -17.86 77.65 -10.23
N SER A 193 -18.95 77.14 -10.79
CA SER A 193 -20.40 77.35 -10.81
C SER A 193 -20.89 76.45 -11.96
N PHE A 194 -22.15 76.00 -11.91
CA PHE A 194 -22.93 75.44 -13.05
C PHE A 194 -22.45 74.07 -13.61
N SER A 195 -23.29 73.15 -14.07
CA SER A 195 -24.72 72.88 -13.96
C SER A 195 -24.99 71.62 -14.78
N SER A 196 -26.03 70.90 -14.36
CA SER A 196 -26.87 69.96 -15.13
C SER A 196 -26.28 68.61 -15.53
#